data_AF-A0AAV8QPA9-F1
#
_entry.id   AF-A0AAV8QPA9-F1
#
_cell.length_a   1.000
_cell.length_b   1.000
_cell.length_c   1.000
_cell.angle_alpha   90.00
_cell.angle_beta   90.00
_cell.angle_gamma   90.00
#
_symmetry.space_group_name_H-M   'P 1'
#
loop_
_entity.id
_entity.type
_entity.pdbx_description
1 polymer ?
#
loop_
_entity_poly.entity_id
_entity_poly.type
_entity_poly.pdbx_seq_one_letter_code
_entity_poly.pdbx_strand_id
1 'polypeptide(L)'
;MGPRGDERVPVADGALDASHSSLPEPSPLGFMALIEGFFLLLLLIISRAGSNARSLVNFDIMVTEIGLETPQNQSNISKAVDGNDKLCTLCENFVAQATQYIGENKTQTEIIEMLHQACSKVDPFEEQCVMLVDFYASLFFAEISKIHPEVFCTKFNLCEEMVSVNLPKSDDSWLSCSLCHDVFANVLVKLKDPDIQFEVIKMLLEGCNGVQHHVNECKKLVLHYGPLILENGENFLEITDVCAAIHSCKTNQVEHIGTAFSE
;
A
#
# COMPACT_ATOMS: atom_id res chain seq x y z
N MET A 1 70.19 18.03 -66.07
CA MET A 1 70.20 18.40 -64.65
C MET A 1 68.93 17.81 -64.01
N GLY A 2 69.04 16.79 -63.15
CA GLY A 2 67.95 16.34 -62.24
C GLY A 2 67.84 17.25 -61.01
N PRO A 3 67.04 16.95 -59.94
CA PRO A 3 66.72 15.65 -59.31
C PRO A 3 65.19 15.42 -59.10
N ARG A 4 64.59 14.28 -58.68
CA ARG A 4 64.78 13.22 -57.63
C ARG A 4 64.25 13.60 -56.21
N GLY A 5 63.33 12.77 -55.69
CA GLY A 5 62.93 12.63 -54.26
C GLY A 5 61.75 13.52 -53.83
N ASP A 6 60.88 13.20 -52.87
CA ASP A 6 60.74 12.09 -51.93
C ASP A 6 59.34 12.22 -51.25
N GLU A 7 58.89 11.12 -50.67
CA GLU A 7 57.65 10.83 -49.96
C GLU A 7 57.35 11.71 -48.74
N ARG A 8 56.09 12.10 -48.52
CA ARG A 8 55.53 12.33 -47.17
C ARG A 8 54.00 12.29 -47.12
N VAL A 9 53.49 11.33 -46.38
CA VAL A 9 52.12 11.25 -45.84
C VAL A 9 51.90 12.34 -44.78
N PRO A 10 50.68 12.90 -44.66
CA PRO A 10 50.14 13.27 -43.36
C PRO A 10 48.83 12.53 -43.04
N VAL A 11 48.71 12.22 -41.75
CA VAL A 11 47.62 11.52 -41.04
C VAL A 11 46.53 12.52 -40.64
N ALA A 12 45.28 12.04 -40.68
CA ALA A 12 44.03 12.41 -39.98
C ALA A 12 43.66 13.89 -39.72
N ASP A 13 42.41 14.27 -40.02
CA ASP A 13 41.40 14.48 -38.98
C ASP A 13 40.02 14.87 -39.54
N GLY A 14 38.98 14.24 -38.98
CA GLY A 14 37.69 14.83 -38.60
C GLY A 14 36.82 15.56 -39.64
N ALA A 15 35.69 14.94 -39.99
CA ALA A 15 34.35 15.37 -39.56
C ALA A 15 33.27 14.60 -40.37
N LEU A 16 32.70 13.54 -39.76
CA LEU A 16 31.39 13.05 -40.18
C LEU A 16 30.34 13.80 -39.36
N ASP A 17 29.45 14.49 -40.07
CA ASP A 17 28.29 15.19 -39.52
C ASP A 17 27.40 14.23 -38.71
N ALA A 18 27.30 14.48 -37.40
CA ALA A 18 26.29 13.87 -36.55
C ALA A 18 24.97 14.61 -36.75
N SER A 19 24.07 14.01 -37.53
CA SER A 19 22.66 14.40 -37.53
C SER A 19 22.04 13.99 -36.19
N HIS A 20 21.69 15.00 -35.39
CA HIS A 20 21.03 14.85 -34.09
C HIS A 20 19.53 14.60 -34.32
N SER A 21 19.12 13.34 -34.40
CA SER A 21 17.71 12.95 -34.35
C SER A 21 17.32 12.77 -32.88
N SER A 22 16.64 13.78 -32.32
CA SER A 22 15.99 13.71 -31.02
C SER A 22 14.91 12.60 -31.02
N LEU A 23 15.16 11.50 -30.31
CA LEU A 23 14.17 10.47 -29.97
C LEU A 23 13.13 11.06 -29.00
N PRO A 24 11.84 10.71 -29.12
CA PRO A 24 10.80 11.18 -28.21
C PRO A 24 10.93 10.48 -26.85
N GLU A 25 10.92 11.26 -25.76
CA GLU A 25 10.85 10.71 -24.41
C GLU A 25 9.51 9.96 -24.19
N PRO A 26 9.54 8.75 -23.59
CA PRO A 26 8.33 8.00 -23.32
C PRO A 26 7.51 8.65 -22.19
N SER A 27 6.22 8.87 -22.44
CA SER A 27 5.29 9.44 -21.46
C SER A 27 5.06 8.51 -20.26
N PRO A 28 4.93 9.04 -19.02
CA PRO A 28 4.83 8.27 -17.78
C PRO A 28 3.63 7.30 -17.70
N LEU A 29 2.61 7.50 -18.54
CA LEU A 29 1.44 6.61 -18.64
C LEU A 29 1.79 5.25 -19.27
N GLY A 30 2.77 5.19 -20.17
CA GLY A 30 3.21 3.94 -20.80
C GLY A 30 4.06 3.08 -19.87
N PHE A 31 4.71 3.72 -18.90
CA PHE A 31 5.58 3.06 -17.93
C PHE A 31 4.79 2.29 -16.87
N MET A 32 3.63 2.82 -16.43
CA MET A 32 2.75 2.12 -15.48
C MET A 32 2.03 0.91 -16.11
N ALA A 33 1.68 0.98 -17.40
CA ALA A 33 1.10 -0.15 -18.12
C ALA A 33 2.05 -1.35 -18.26
N LEU A 34 3.36 -1.10 -18.33
CA LEU A 34 4.40 -2.14 -18.36
C LEU A 34 4.59 -2.80 -16.99
N ILE A 35 4.54 -2.02 -15.91
CA ILE A 35 4.64 -2.54 -14.53
C ILE A 35 3.42 -3.40 -14.18
N GLU A 36 2.21 -2.95 -14.51
CA GLU A 36 0.97 -3.73 -14.32
C GLU A 36 1.00 -5.02 -15.16
N GLY A 37 1.49 -4.96 -16.40
CA GLY A 37 1.67 -6.12 -17.26
C GLY A 37 2.68 -7.13 -16.70
N PHE A 38 3.78 -6.64 -16.11
CA PHE A 38 4.80 -7.48 -15.47
C PHE A 38 4.29 -8.12 -14.17
N PHE A 39 3.53 -7.38 -13.35
CA PHE A 39 2.85 -7.93 -12.16
C PHE A 39 1.84 -9.00 -12.52
N LEU A 40 1.03 -8.79 -13.56
CA LEU A 40 0.08 -9.80 -14.04
C LEU A 40 0.80 -11.02 -14.63
N LEU A 41 1.91 -10.84 -15.33
CA LEU A 41 2.74 -11.95 -15.81
C LEU A 41 3.37 -12.73 -14.65
N LEU A 42 3.86 -12.06 -13.61
CA LEU A 42 4.36 -12.70 -12.39
C LEU A 42 3.25 -13.48 -11.68
N LEU A 43 2.05 -12.92 -11.53
CA LEU A 43 0.90 -13.60 -10.95
C LEU A 43 0.45 -14.82 -11.78
N LEU A 44 0.52 -14.74 -13.12
CA LEU A 44 0.23 -15.87 -14.01
C LEU A 44 1.32 -16.95 -13.96
N ILE A 45 2.58 -16.58 -13.77
CA ILE A 45 3.70 -17.51 -13.55
C ILE A 45 3.55 -18.21 -12.19
N ILE A 46 3.18 -17.49 -11.13
CA ILE A 46 2.86 -18.05 -9.81
C ILE A 46 1.66 -19.00 -9.90
N SER A 47 0.66 -18.67 -10.73
CA SER A 47 -0.50 -19.53 -10.98
C SER A 47 -0.16 -20.80 -11.76
N ARG A 48 0.84 -20.76 -12.66
CA ARG A 48 1.35 -21.95 -13.37
C ARG A 48 2.31 -22.81 -12.54
N ALA A 49 3.03 -22.21 -11.60
CA ALA A 49 3.80 -22.95 -10.58
C ALA A 49 2.88 -23.59 -9.51
N GLY A 50 1.63 -23.14 -9.40
CA GLY A 50 0.62 -23.63 -8.45
C GLY A 50 0.01 -25.00 -8.77
N SER A 51 0.33 -25.65 -9.89
CA SER A 51 -0.27 -26.95 -10.21
C SER A 51 0.27 -28.14 -9.40
N ASN A 52 1.19 -27.94 -8.44
CA ASN A 52 1.62 -28.97 -7.48
C ASN A 52 1.58 -28.51 -6.01
N ALA A 53 0.65 -27.63 -5.63
CA ALA A 53 0.43 -27.27 -4.21
C ALA A 53 -0.87 -27.91 -3.67
N ARG A 54 -0.89 -29.25 -3.55
CA ARG A 54 -1.94 -29.98 -2.80
C ARG A 54 -1.39 -30.72 -1.57
N SER A 55 -0.24 -30.27 -1.03
CA SER A 55 0.42 -30.94 0.10
C SER A 55 0.96 -29.99 1.19
N LEU A 56 0.28 -28.87 1.46
CA LEU A 56 0.58 -28.00 2.61
C LEU A 56 -0.61 -27.86 3.58
N VAL A 57 -1.43 -28.91 3.64
CA VAL A 57 -2.29 -29.21 4.79
C VAL A 57 -1.68 -30.42 5.48
N ASN A 58 -0.70 -30.15 6.35
CA ASN A 58 -0.32 -30.92 7.53
C ASN A 58 1.10 -30.50 7.97
N PHE A 59 1.18 -29.49 8.83
CA PHE A 59 2.28 -29.41 9.78
C PHE A 59 1.66 -29.22 11.17
N ASP A 60 1.05 -30.31 11.64
CA ASP A 60 0.84 -30.50 13.07
C ASP A 60 2.21 -30.59 13.75
N ILE A 61 2.46 -29.64 14.64
CA ILE A 61 3.06 -29.81 15.97
C ILE A 61 4.33 -30.69 16.04
N MET A 62 5.48 -30.04 16.22
CA MET A 62 6.53 -30.56 17.11
C MET A 62 7.36 -29.42 17.71
N VAL A 63 6.90 -28.86 18.82
CA VAL A 63 7.79 -28.37 19.87
C VAL A 63 7.32 -28.96 21.19
N THR A 64 8.28 -29.55 21.87
CA THR A 64 8.25 -30.54 22.95
C THR A 64 7.52 -30.09 24.20
N GLU A 65 6.89 -31.06 24.86
CA GLU A 65 6.28 -30.98 26.19
C GLU A 65 7.13 -30.26 27.24
N ILE A 66 6.52 -29.32 27.95
CA ILE A 66 6.67 -29.21 29.41
C ILE A 66 5.24 -29.22 29.95
N GLY A 67 4.86 -30.33 30.59
CA GLY A 67 3.53 -30.49 31.15
C GLY A 67 3.26 -29.55 32.32
N LEU A 68 2.01 -29.10 32.43
CA LEU A 68 1.26 -29.14 33.68
C LEU A 68 -0.24 -28.97 33.42
N GLU A 69 -1.00 -29.61 34.28
CA GLU A 69 -2.42 -29.94 34.21
C GLU A 69 -3.35 -28.71 34.25
N THR A 70 -4.56 -28.85 33.71
CA THR A 70 -5.67 -27.92 33.99
C THR A 70 -6.14 -28.05 35.43
N PRO A 71 -6.37 -26.93 36.13
CA PRO A 71 -7.74 -26.62 36.54
C PRO A 71 -8.12 -25.14 36.35
N GLN A 72 -9.45 -24.93 36.35
CA GLN A 72 -10.21 -23.69 36.19
C GLN A 72 -9.60 -22.38 36.76
N ASN A 73 -9.94 -21.26 36.07
CA ASN A 73 -9.93 -19.86 36.52
C ASN A 73 -8.57 -19.11 36.51
N GLN A 74 -8.24 -18.42 35.41
CA GLN A 74 -7.31 -17.27 35.42
C GLN A 74 -7.33 -16.49 34.08
N SER A 75 -7.57 -15.17 34.13
CA SER A 75 -6.98 -14.12 33.26
C SER A 75 -6.87 -14.39 31.74
N ASN A 76 -7.89 -13.98 30.96
CA ASN A 76 -7.79 -13.87 29.49
C ASN A 76 -7.30 -12.48 29.00
N ILE A 77 -6.72 -11.66 29.88
CA ILE A 77 -6.17 -10.35 29.53
C ILE A 77 -4.83 -10.46 28.79
N SER A 78 -4.07 -11.54 28.98
CA SER A 78 -2.79 -11.67 28.26
C SER A 78 -3.01 -11.95 26.77
N LYS A 79 -3.96 -12.80 26.37
CA LYS A 79 -4.02 -13.37 25.00
C LYS A 79 -4.29 -12.40 23.83
N ALA A 80 -4.95 -11.27 24.05
CA ALA A 80 -5.27 -10.32 22.97
C ALA A 80 -4.18 -9.25 22.78
N VAL A 81 -3.60 -8.76 23.88
CA VAL A 81 -2.37 -7.93 23.87
C VAL A 81 -1.20 -8.74 23.34
N ASP A 82 -1.07 -9.98 23.82
CA ASP A 82 -0.16 -11.00 23.30
C ASP A 82 -0.43 -11.32 21.83
N GLY A 83 -1.66 -11.17 21.33
CA GLY A 83 -2.02 -11.39 19.94
C GLY A 83 -1.50 -10.31 19.00
N ASN A 84 -1.71 -9.04 19.33
CA ASN A 84 -1.19 -7.91 18.54
C ASN A 84 0.34 -7.83 18.63
N ASP A 85 0.91 -8.02 19.82
CA ASP A 85 2.36 -8.04 20.01
C ASP A 85 3.02 -9.21 19.26
N LYS A 86 2.38 -10.38 19.22
CA LYS A 86 2.85 -11.52 18.41
C LYS A 86 2.77 -11.25 16.92
N LEU A 87 1.71 -10.60 16.44
CA LEU A 87 1.57 -10.25 15.03
C LEU A 87 2.57 -9.17 14.60
N CYS A 88 2.80 -8.18 15.45
CA CYS A 88 3.84 -7.18 15.27
C CYS A 88 5.22 -7.84 15.19
N THR A 89 5.56 -8.65 16.20
CA THR A 89 6.83 -9.39 16.25
C THR A 89 7.02 -10.30 15.03
N LEU A 90 5.95 -10.97 14.59
CA LEU A 90 6.00 -11.84 13.41
C LEU A 90 6.23 -11.01 12.14
N CYS A 91 5.54 -9.89 11.99
CA CYS A 91 5.73 -8.98 10.88
C CYS A 91 7.16 -8.45 10.83
N GLU A 92 7.69 -7.94 11.94
CA GLU A 92 9.03 -7.37 12.02
C GLU A 92 10.09 -8.42 11.67
N ASN A 93 9.98 -9.62 12.25
CA ASN A 93 10.89 -10.72 11.93
C ASN A 93 10.80 -11.17 10.47
N PHE A 94 9.59 -11.20 9.91
CA PHE A 94 9.41 -11.56 8.51
C PHE A 94 10.03 -10.51 7.58
N VAL A 95 9.75 -9.23 7.82
CA VAL A 95 10.29 -8.13 7.01
C VAL A 95 11.80 -8.08 7.14
N ALA A 96 12.36 -8.24 8.35
CA ALA A 96 13.80 -8.28 8.57
C ALA A 96 14.47 -9.44 7.81
N GLN A 97 13.90 -10.64 7.86
CA GLN A 97 14.43 -11.78 7.13
C GLN A 97 14.32 -11.59 5.61
N ALA A 98 13.19 -11.05 5.13
CA ALA A 98 12.98 -10.80 3.71
C ALA A 98 13.93 -9.74 3.16
N THR A 99 14.10 -8.61 3.86
CA THR A 99 15.02 -7.54 3.45
C THR A 99 16.46 -8.01 3.51
N GLN A 100 16.84 -8.80 4.52
CA GLN A 100 18.16 -9.43 4.59
C GLN A 100 18.40 -10.36 3.41
N TYR A 101 17.47 -11.30 3.15
CA TYR A 101 17.59 -12.28 2.09
C TYR A 101 17.69 -11.64 0.70
N ILE A 102 16.87 -10.62 0.42
CA ILE A 102 16.93 -9.85 -0.83
C ILE A 102 18.20 -8.97 -0.89
N GLY A 103 18.71 -8.53 0.26
CA GLY A 103 19.95 -7.75 0.38
C GLY A 103 21.21 -8.54 0.07
N GLU A 104 21.16 -9.88 0.06
CA GLU A 104 22.31 -10.71 -0.28
C GLU A 104 22.67 -10.57 -1.78
N ASN A 105 23.93 -10.24 -2.07
CA ASN A 105 24.46 -10.14 -3.44
C ASN A 105 24.14 -11.38 -4.28
N LYS A 106 24.13 -12.57 -3.65
CA LYS A 106 23.79 -13.82 -4.31
C LYS A 106 22.33 -13.81 -4.79
N THR A 107 21.38 -13.51 -3.91
CA THR A 107 19.95 -13.41 -4.26
C THR A 107 19.70 -12.38 -5.35
N GLN A 108 20.34 -11.21 -5.26
CA GLN A 108 20.23 -10.17 -6.28
C GLN A 108 20.74 -10.63 -7.65
N THR A 109 21.89 -11.32 -7.66
CA THR A 109 22.47 -11.88 -8.88
C THR A 109 21.56 -12.92 -9.49
N GLU A 110 21.04 -13.86 -8.69
CA GLU A 110 20.11 -14.90 -9.16
C GLU A 110 18.83 -14.29 -9.76
N ILE A 111 18.28 -13.24 -9.15
CA ILE A 111 17.11 -12.51 -9.68
C ILE A 111 17.45 -11.85 -11.02
N ILE A 112 18.56 -11.13 -11.11
CA ILE A 112 18.99 -10.45 -12.35
C ILE A 112 19.21 -11.46 -13.48
N GLU A 113 19.91 -12.56 -13.20
CA GLU A 113 20.18 -13.62 -14.19
C GLU A 113 18.89 -14.24 -14.72
N MET A 114 17.90 -14.52 -13.85
CA MET A 114 16.59 -15.01 -14.27
C MET A 114 15.86 -14.00 -15.17
N LEU A 115 15.94 -12.71 -14.85
CA LEU A 115 15.32 -11.64 -15.64
C LEU A 115 16.02 -11.45 -16.99
N HIS A 116 17.35 -11.50 -17.04
CA HIS A 116 18.11 -11.50 -18.30
C HIS A 116 17.78 -12.71 -19.16
N GLN A 117 17.64 -13.90 -18.55
CA GLN A 117 17.21 -15.09 -19.27
C GLN A 117 15.81 -14.91 -19.87
N ALA A 118 14.89 -14.26 -19.17
CA ALA A 118 13.59 -13.90 -19.72
C ALA A 118 13.72 -12.91 -20.88
N CYS A 119 14.61 -11.92 -20.79
CA CYS A 119 14.88 -10.96 -21.87
C CYS A 119 15.36 -11.61 -23.17
N SER A 120 16.11 -12.73 -23.09
CA SER A 120 16.54 -13.51 -24.28
C SER A 120 15.40 -14.09 -25.12
N LYS A 121 14.16 -14.00 -24.63
CA LYS A 121 12.94 -14.45 -25.32
C LYS A 121 12.12 -13.29 -25.91
N VAL A 122 12.59 -12.06 -25.75
CA VAL A 122 11.86 -10.85 -26.13
C VAL A 122 12.47 -10.25 -27.40
N ASP A 123 12.35 -10.96 -28.52
CA ASP A 123 12.78 -10.43 -29.82
C ASP A 123 11.80 -9.38 -30.38
N PRO A 124 12.28 -8.31 -31.05
CA PRO A 124 13.69 -7.95 -31.29
C PRO A 124 14.30 -7.06 -30.19
N PHE A 125 13.70 -7.02 -29.00
CA PHE A 125 13.98 -6.03 -27.94
C PHE A 125 14.86 -6.54 -26.80
N GLU A 126 15.64 -7.60 -27.01
CA GLU A 126 16.46 -8.23 -25.98
C GLU A 126 17.37 -7.20 -25.28
N GLU A 127 18.10 -6.39 -26.05
CA GLU A 127 19.02 -5.39 -25.51
C GLU A 127 18.30 -4.31 -24.68
N GLN A 128 17.16 -3.81 -25.14
CA GLN A 128 16.38 -2.82 -24.38
C GLN A 128 15.79 -3.43 -23.11
N CYS A 129 15.38 -4.70 -23.15
CA CYS A 129 14.90 -5.43 -21.98
C CYS A 129 16.00 -5.56 -20.93
N VAL A 130 17.21 -6.00 -21.33
CA VAL A 130 18.36 -6.14 -20.41
C VAL A 130 18.71 -4.81 -19.76
N MET A 131 18.77 -3.72 -20.54
CA MET A 131 19.04 -2.38 -20.01
C MET A 131 18.00 -1.95 -18.96
N LEU A 132 16.71 -2.20 -19.20
CA LEU A 132 15.66 -1.89 -18.25
C LEU A 132 15.79 -2.75 -16.99
N VAL A 133 16.06 -4.05 -17.12
CA VAL A 133 16.27 -4.94 -15.97
C VAL A 133 17.43 -4.43 -15.10
N ASP A 134 18.58 -4.12 -15.69
CA ASP A 134 19.75 -3.65 -14.94
C ASP A 134 19.46 -2.36 -14.17
N PHE A 135 18.77 -1.42 -14.82
CA PHE A 135 18.40 -0.16 -14.20
C PHE A 135 17.38 -0.35 -13.07
N TYR A 136 16.25 -0.99 -13.35
CA TYR A 136 15.16 -1.11 -12.39
C TYR A 136 15.45 -2.11 -11.26
N ALA A 137 16.19 -3.19 -11.50
CA ALA A 137 16.61 -4.11 -10.45
C ALA A 137 17.53 -3.40 -9.45
N SER A 138 18.48 -2.60 -9.94
CA SER A 138 19.37 -1.81 -9.08
C SER A 138 18.60 -0.82 -8.20
N LEU A 139 17.64 -0.10 -8.78
CA LEU A 139 16.76 0.81 -8.02
C LEU A 139 15.91 0.03 -7.00
N PHE A 140 15.34 -1.11 -7.41
CA PHE A 140 14.52 -1.95 -6.54
C PHE A 140 15.31 -2.43 -5.31
N PHE A 141 16.51 -2.97 -5.49
CA PHE A 141 17.34 -3.42 -4.37
C PHE A 141 17.74 -2.27 -3.45
N ALA A 142 18.03 -1.09 -4.01
CA ALA A 142 18.28 0.12 -3.24
C ALA A 142 17.07 0.53 -2.39
N GLU A 143 15.85 0.47 -2.93
CA GLU A 143 14.64 0.78 -2.15
C GLU A 143 14.35 -0.27 -1.07
N ILE A 144 14.52 -1.57 -1.36
CA ILE A 144 14.37 -2.63 -0.37
C ILE A 144 15.34 -2.43 0.81
N SER A 145 16.58 -2.00 0.54
CA SER A 145 17.58 -1.76 1.59
C SER A 145 17.20 -0.66 2.59
N LYS A 146 16.24 0.21 2.24
CA LYS A 146 15.76 1.32 3.09
C LYS A 146 14.57 0.92 3.97
N ILE A 147 14.05 -0.30 3.82
CA ILE A 147 12.89 -0.76 4.57
C ILE A 147 13.31 -1.08 6.02
N HIS A 148 12.74 -0.34 6.96
CA HIS A 148 12.82 -0.63 8.39
C HIS A 148 11.61 -1.46 8.83
N PRO A 149 11.81 -2.66 9.42
CA PRO A 149 10.72 -3.56 9.79
C PRO A 149 9.64 -2.91 10.67
N GLU A 150 10.04 -2.11 11.65
CA GLU A 150 9.14 -1.47 12.62
C GLU A 150 8.24 -0.44 11.92
N VAL A 151 8.84 0.40 11.08
CA VAL A 151 8.13 1.43 10.30
C VAL A 151 7.21 0.78 9.27
N PHE A 152 7.68 -0.28 8.61
CA PHE A 152 6.88 -1.04 7.65
C PHE A 152 5.66 -1.66 8.33
N CYS A 153 5.85 -2.39 9.43
CA CYS A 153 4.77 -3.07 10.13
C CYS A 153 3.77 -2.10 10.78
N THR A 154 4.23 -0.93 11.24
CA THR A 154 3.35 0.16 11.70
C THR A 154 2.51 0.71 10.56
N LYS A 155 3.10 0.95 9.37
CA LYS A 155 2.35 1.41 8.19
C LYS A 155 1.22 0.46 7.77
N PHE A 156 1.37 -0.83 8.05
CA PHE A 156 0.35 -1.85 7.80
C PHE A 156 -0.55 -2.14 9.01
N ASN A 157 -0.49 -1.32 10.08
CA ASN A 157 -1.25 -1.46 11.32
C ASN A 157 -1.07 -2.83 12.01
N LEU A 158 0.07 -3.48 11.79
CA LEU A 158 0.44 -4.73 12.46
C LEU A 158 1.22 -4.47 13.76
N CYS A 159 1.76 -3.26 13.90
CA CYS A 159 2.33 -2.73 15.13
C CYS A 159 1.56 -1.46 15.50
N GLU A 160 1.27 -1.29 16.79
CA GLU A 160 0.52 -0.15 17.30
C GLU A 160 1.44 1.07 17.43
N GLU A 161 1.06 2.19 16.80
CA GLU A 161 1.70 3.48 17.07
C GLU A 161 1.24 3.92 18.46
N MET A 162 2.18 4.30 19.33
CA MET A 162 1.94 4.53 20.76
C MET A 162 0.93 5.68 21.01
N VAL A 163 -0.36 5.40 20.88
CA VAL A 163 -1.46 6.19 21.44
C VAL A 163 -2.28 5.22 22.27
N SER A 164 -1.77 4.95 23.47
CA SER A 164 -2.45 4.11 24.45
C SER A 164 -3.73 4.81 24.93
N VAL A 165 -4.87 4.48 24.32
CA VAL A 165 -6.16 4.66 24.99
C VAL A 165 -6.28 3.50 25.98
N ASN A 166 -6.08 3.79 27.25
CA ASN A 166 -6.30 2.82 28.32
C ASN A 166 -7.77 2.41 28.31
N LEU A 167 -8.03 1.15 28.00
CA LEU A 167 -9.36 0.63 27.74
C LEU A 167 -9.84 -0.25 28.89
N PRO A 168 -10.88 0.16 29.64
CA PRO A 168 -11.47 -0.68 30.67
C PRO A 168 -12.23 -1.86 30.05
N LYS A 169 -11.95 -3.07 30.52
CA LYS A 169 -12.73 -4.26 30.18
C LYS A 169 -14.04 -4.27 30.97
N SER A 170 -15.13 -3.89 30.31
CA SER A 170 -16.49 -4.23 30.72
C SER A 170 -17.37 -4.32 29.48
N ASP A 171 -18.17 -5.40 29.40
CA ASP A 171 -19.24 -5.69 28.42
C ASP A 171 -18.93 -5.23 26.98
N ASP A 172 -18.61 -6.14 26.05
CA ASP A 172 -18.11 -5.86 24.68
C ASP A 172 -18.92 -4.82 23.87
N SER A 173 -20.14 -4.51 24.30
CA SER A 173 -21.00 -3.43 23.80
C SER A 173 -20.61 -2.01 24.29
N TRP A 174 -20.16 -1.82 25.53
CA TRP A 174 -19.73 -0.49 26.02
C TRP A 174 -18.47 -0.02 25.32
N LEU A 175 -17.52 -0.94 25.14
CA LEU A 175 -16.27 -0.60 24.49
C LEU A 175 -16.44 -0.27 23.00
N SER A 176 -17.16 -1.12 22.26
CA SER A 176 -17.47 -0.84 20.87
C SER A 176 -18.27 0.46 20.70
N CYS A 177 -19.16 0.77 21.65
CA CYS A 177 -19.87 2.05 21.71
C CYS A 177 -18.92 3.24 21.92
N SER A 178 -18.01 3.17 22.90
CA SER A 178 -17.04 4.23 23.19
C SER A 178 -16.11 4.49 21.99
N LEU A 179 -15.55 3.43 21.41
CA LEU A 179 -14.68 3.54 20.24
C LEU A 179 -15.43 4.11 19.04
N CYS A 180 -16.68 3.71 18.84
CA CYS A 180 -17.51 4.28 17.81
C CYS A 180 -17.70 5.79 18.02
N HIS A 181 -18.04 6.23 19.23
CA HIS A 181 -18.21 7.65 19.52
C HIS A 181 -16.91 8.44 19.33
N ASP A 182 -15.76 7.90 19.74
CA ASP A 182 -14.45 8.55 19.53
C ASP A 182 -14.14 8.71 18.03
N VAL A 183 -14.40 7.67 17.24
CA VAL A 183 -14.22 7.70 15.78
C VAL A 183 -15.11 8.77 15.16
N PHE A 184 -16.41 8.76 15.44
CA PHE A 184 -17.34 9.72 14.83
C PHE A 184 -17.14 11.15 15.34
N ALA A 185 -16.69 11.34 16.58
CA ALA A 185 -16.29 12.65 17.09
C ALA A 185 -15.08 13.20 16.31
N ASN A 186 -14.06 12.38 16.09
CA ASN A 186 -12.89 12.77 15.30
C ASN A 186 -13.25 13.02 13.83
N VAL A 187 -14.11 12.19 13.23
CA VAL A 187 -14.63 12.41 11.87
C VAL A 187 -15.38 13.73 11.78
N LEU A 188 -16.24 14.05 12.75
CA LEU A 188 -16.96 15.33 12.78
C LEU A 188 -16.02 16.53 12.87
N VAL A 189 -14.98 16.47 13.72
CA VAL A 189 -13.97 17.53 13.81
C VAL A 189 -13.25 17.73 12.47
N LYS A 190 -12.86 16.64 11.80
CA LYS A 190 -12.19 16.72 10.50
C LYS A 190 -13.12 17.18 9.39
N LEU A 191 -14.40 16.81 9.42
CA LEU A 191 -15.38 17.27 8.43
C LEU A 191 -15.64 18.78 8.53
N LYS A 192 -15.59 19.36 9.74
CA LYS A 192 -15.70 20.80 9.95
C LYS A 192 -14.46 21.59 9.53
N ASP A 193 -13.35 20.92 9.26
CA ASP A 193 -12.12 21.58 8.84
C ASP A 193 -12.24 21.99 7.35
N PRO A 194 -12.20 23.30 7.03
CA PRO A 194 -12.37 23.78 5.67
C PRO A 194 -11.25 23.33 4.72
N ASP A 195 -10.05 23.08 5.22
CA ASP A 195 -8.94 22.57 4.42
C ASP A 195 -9.19 21.11 4.04
N ILE A 196 -9.68 20.29 4.98
CA ILE A 196 -10.10 18.91 4.69
C ILE A 196 -11.27 18.87 3.71
N GLN A 197 -12.29 19.74 3.87
CA GLN A 197 -13.39 19.82 2.92
C GLN A 197 -12.90 20.14 1.50
N PHE A 198 -11.98 21.09 1.37
CA PHE A 198 -11.38 21.44 0.09
C PHE A 198 -10.60 20.27 -0.52
N GLU A 199 -9.81 19.56 0.29
CA GLU A 199 -9.07 18.36 -0.16
C GLU A 199 -10.02 17.26 -0.65
N VAL A 200 -11.13 17.01 0.06
CA VAL A 200 -12.15 16.05 -0.36
C VAL A 200 -12.77 16.43 -1.70
N ILE A 201 -13.18 17.70 -1.87
CA ILE A 201 -13.72 18.19 -3.14
C ILE A 201 -12.69 18.09 -4.26
N LYS A 202 -11.43 18.41 -3.99
CA LYS A 202 -10.33 18.28 -4.96
C LYS A 202 -10.14 16.83 -5.39
N MET A 203 -10.12 15.89 -4.45
CA MET A 203 -10.04 14.45 -4.76
C MET A 203 -11.21 13.99 -5.63
N LEU A 204 -12.44 14.44 -5.34
CA LEU A 204 -13.62 14.13 -6.16
C LEU A 204 -13.51 14.72 -7.57
N LEU A 205 -12.99 15.94 -7.72
CA LEU A 205 -12.75 16.58 -9.01
C LEU A 205 -11.67 15.87 -9.83
N GLU A 206 -10.63 15.35 -9.18
CA GLU A 206 -9.61 14.53 -9.80
C GLU A 206 -10.19 13.19 -10.26
N GLY A 207 -11.02 12.55 -9.44
CA GLY A 207 -11.77 11.34 -9.79
C GLY A 207 -12.67 11.52 -11.01
N CYS A 208 -13.28 12.70 -11.19
CA CYS A 208 -14.08 13.01 -12.38
C CYS A 208 -13.29 12.93 -13.69
N ASN A 209 -11.96 13.03 -13.70
CA ASN A 209 -11.15 12.88 -14.91
C ASN A 209 -11.21 11.45 -15.48
N GLY A 210 -11.56 10.45 -14.65
CA GLY A 210 -11.73 9.06 -15.07
C GLY A 210 -13.12 8.75 -15.68
N VAL A 211 -14.08 9.69 -15.62
CA VAL A 211 -15.45 9.47 -16.08
C VAL A 211 -15.55 9.76 -17.58
N GLN A 212 -15.49 8.71 -18.39
CA GLN A 212 -15.57 8.82 -19.86
C GLN A 212 -16.85 9.54 -20.29
N HIS A 213 -16.70 10.45 -21.27
CA HIS A 213 -17.78 11.24 -21.89
C HIS A 213 -18.59 12.16 -20.96
N HIS A 214 -18.31 12.20 -19.64
CA HIS A 214 -19.08 12.98 -18.67
C HIS A 214 -18.21 13.75 -17.66
N VAL A 215 -16.94 14.00 -17.98
CA VAL A 215 -15.99 14.69 -17.08
C VAL A 215 -16.55 16.04 -16.60
N ASN A 216 -17.14 16.83 -17.51
CA ASN A 216 -17.63 18.16 -17.17
C ASN A 216 -18.91 18.12 -16.35
N GLU A 217 -19.83 17.22 -16.67
CA GLU A 217 -21.05 16.97 -15.91
C GLU A 217 -20.71 16.48 -14.51
N CYS A 218 -19.77 15.55 -14.38
CA CYS A 218 -19.25 15.09 -13.09
C CYS A 218 -18.69 16.25 -12.27
N LYS A 219 -17.79 17.06 -12.84
CA LYS A 219 -17.20 18.21 -12.14
C LYS A 219 -18.26 19.22 -11.69
N LYS A 220 -19.29 19.48 -12.51
CA LYS A 220 -20.42 20.33 -12.12
C LYS A 220 -21.19 19.75 -10.94
N LEU A 221 -21.45 18.45 -10.94
CA LEU A 221 -22.13 17.78 -9.82
C LEU A 221 -21.29 17.86 -8.54
N VAL A 222 -19.98 17.60 -8.62
CA VAL A 222 -19.07 17.70 -7.47
C VAL A 222 -19.02 19.12 -6.91
N LEU A 223 -18.86 20.13 -7.78
CA LEU A 223 -18.83 21.53 -7.33
C LEU A 223 -20.17 21.99 -6.75
N HIS A 224 -21.29 21.51 -7.29
CA HIS A 224 -22.61 21.96 -6.87
C HIS A 224 -23.12 21.24 -5.62
N TYR A 225 -23.00 19.92 -5.60
CA TYR A 225 -23.55 19.08 -4.52
C TYR A 225 -22.51 18.72 -3.47
N GLY A 226 -21.22 18.70 -3.78
CA GLY A 226 -20.16 18.34 -2.84
C GLY A 226 -20.21 19.14 -1.54
N PRO A 227 -20.21 20.49 -1.59
CA PRO A 227 -20.31 21.32 -0.38
C PRO A 227 -21.60 21.04 0.43
N LEU A 228 -22.74 20.89 -0.26
CA LEU A 228 -24.02 20.58 0.39
C LEU A 228 -24.02 19.20 1.05
N ILE A 229 -23.36 18.22 0.44
CA ILE A 229 -23.23 16.87 1.00
C ILE A 229 -22.33 16.88 2.23
N LEU A 230 -21.25 17.65 2.22
CA LEU A 230 -20.36 17.80 3.37
C LEU A 230 -21.07 18.48 4.54
N GLU A 231 -21.73 19.62 4.29
CA GLU A 231 -22.53 20.33 5.29
C GLU A 231 -23.67 19.46 5.85
N ASN A 232 -24.40 18.76 4.98
CA ASN A 232 -25.44 17.84 5.44
C ASN A 232 -24.87 16.66 6.23
N GLY A 233 -23.67 16.20 5.88
CA GLY A 233 -22.95 15.15 6.61
C GLY A 233 -22.52 15.60 8.00
N GLU A 234 -21.98 16.80 8.14
CA GLU A 234 -21.67 17.42 9.43
C GLU A 234 -22.92 17.51 10.31
N ASN A 235 -23.99 18.10 9.78
CA ASN A 235 -25.26 18.25 10.48
C ASN A 235 -25.83 16.88 10.90
N PHE A 236 -25.76 15.88 10.02
CA PHE A 236 -26.21 14.52 10.32
C PHE A 236 -25.44 13.92 11.49
N LEU A 237 -24.11 14.05 11.50
CA LEU A 237 -23.26 13.53 12.58
C LEU A 237 -23.42 14.29 13.90
N GLU A 238 -23.81 15.57 13.88
CA GLU A 238 -24.12 16.33 15.09
C GLU A 238 -25.42 15.88 15.76
N ILE A 239 -26.45 15.61 14.97
CA ILE A 239 -27.80 15.36 15.49
C ILE A 239 -28.11 13.86 15.64
N THR A 240 -27.32 12.99 15.01
CA THR A 240 -27.58 11.55 14.95
C THR A 240 -26.54 10.80 15.75
N ASP A 241 -26.99 9.98 16.69
CA ASP A 241 -26.15 8.95 17.29
C ASP A 241 -25.94 7.80 16.29
N VAL A 242 -24.92 7.94 15.45
CA VAL A 242 -24.56 6.92 14.45
C VAL A 242 -24.22 5.60 15.12
N CYS A 243 -23.63 5.63 16.32
CA CYS A 243 -23.21 4.45 17.06
C CYS A 243 -24.39 3.64 17.57
N ALA A 244 -25.46 4.30 17.98
CA ALA A 244 -26.75 3.67 18.24
C ALA A 244 -27.41 3.15 16.94
N ALA A 245 -27.35 3.93 15.86
CA ALA A 245 -27.95 3.57 14.57
C ALA A 245 -27.32 2.32 13.94
N ILE A 246 -26.01 2.12 14.09
CA ILE A 246 -25.29 0.94 13.61
C ILE A 246 -25.21 -0.17 14.68
N HIS A 247 -25.93 -0.03 15.79
CA HIS A 247 -25.99 -0.99 16.90
C HIS A 247 -24.64 -1.28 17.59
N SER A 248 -23.67 -0.37 17.47
CA SER A 248 -22.45 -0.40 18.30
C SER A 248 -22.76 0.02 19.74
N CYS A 249 -23.73 0.91 19.94
CA CYS A 249 -24.29 1.24 21.23
C CYS A 249 -25.64 0.56 21.42
N LYS A 250 -25.90 0.05 22.64
CA LYS A 250 -27.26 -0.34 23.04
C LYS A 250 -28.13 0.91 22.95
N THR A 251 -29.16 0.87 22.12
CA THR A 251 -30.22 1.86 22.17
C THR A 251 -30.94 1.66 23.50
N ASN A 252 -30.79 2.60 24.44
CA ASN A 252 -31.78 2.69 25.49
C ASN A 252 -33.10 2.93 24.76
N GLN A 253 -34.04 2.00 24.85
CA GLN A 253 -35.40 2.31 24.46
C GLN A 253 -35.81 3.47 25.36
N VAL A 254 -35.82 4.67 24.79
CA VAL A 254 -36.51 5.81 25.38
C VAL A 254 -37.97 5.40 25.36
N GLU A 255 -38.40 4.87 26.50
CA GLU A 255 -39.80 4.82 26.88
C GLU A 255 -40.39 6.18 26.52
N HIS A 256 -41.46 6.18 25.73
CA HIS A 256 -42.27 7.36 25.46
C HIS A 256 -42.80 7.87 26.81
N ILE A 257 -42.01 8.67 27.53
CA ILE A 257 -42.51 9.52 28.59
C ILE A 257 -42.93 10.80 27.90
N GLY A 258 -44.21 10.79 27.54
CA GLY A 258 -44.93 12.00 27.23
C GLY A 258 -44.68 13.05 28.31
N THR A 259 -44.44 14.26 27.84
CA THR A 259 -44.51 15.50 28.59
C THR A 259 -45.68 15.51 29.58
N ALA A 260 -45.39 15.66 30.88
CA ALA A 260 -46.34 16.15 31.86
C ALA A 260 -45.61 16.81 33.05
N PHE A 261 -46.17 17.94 33.49
CA PHE A 261 -45.85 18.82 34.63
C PHE A 261 -44.78 19.88 34.34
N SER A 262 -45.08 21.18 34.17
CA SER A 262 -46.11 22.07 34.76
C SER A 262 -46.13 22.07 36.29
N GLU A 263 -45.32 22.95 36.87
CA GLU A 263 -45.56 23.94 37.96
C GLU A 263 -44.27 24.23 38.75
#